data_AF-A0A496B427-F1
#
_entry.id   AF-A0A496B427-F1
#
_cell.length_a   1.000
_cell.length_b   1.000
_cell.length_c   1.000
_cell.angle_alpha   90.00
_cell.angle_beta   90.00
_cell.angle_gamma   90.00
#
_symmetry.space_group_name_H-M   'P 1'
#
loop_
_entity.id
_entity.type
_entity.pdbx_description
1 polymer ?
#
loop_
_entity_poly.entity_id
_entity_poly.type
_entity_poly.pdbx_seq_one_letter_code
_entity_poly.pdbx_strand_id
1 'polypeptide(L)'
;MKLNPFVYTSFIVVLLLLLCINRAATSAPVEAELKSARKQFYAAIKDKTRIEPAIKLFKQIARMKPRYAGRTQVYIGALVALKGKHAFFPHAKLKWTKRGLAIMDNGLKKNPTDLEALFIHGTTCYYLPFFFRRSDDAQRDFKEIIKQMPLEVHTYDPNLIIHIVAFLLENAELASNKKTYLQALKSKLELQRPIVDQ
;
A
#
# COMPACT_ATOMS: atom_id res chain seq x y z
N MET A 1 43.43 -14.69 -42.80
CA MET A 1 42.00 -15.09 -42.84
C MET A 1 41.19 -13.92 -42.30
N LYS A 2 40.71 -13.02 -43.18
CA LYS A 2 40.00 -11.79 -42.78
C LYS A 2 38.53 -12.16 -42.55
N LEU A 3 38.04 -12.01 -41.31
CA LEU A 3 36.63 -12.21 -41.00
C LEU A 3 35.79 -11.08 -41.62
N ASN A 4 34.66 -11.44 -42.22
CA ASN A 4 33.78 -10.53 -42.95
C ASN A 4 33.03 -9.59 -41.99
N PRO A 5 33.09 -8.26 -42.18
CA PRO A 5 32.45 -7.27 -41.30
C PRO A 5 30.91 -7.35 -41.30
N PHE A 6 30.31 -8.00 -42.31
CA PHE A 6 28.86 -8.19 -42.43
C PHE A 6 28.28 -9.20 -41.42
N VAL A 7 29.13 -10.08 -40.86
CA VAL A 7 28.70 -11.10 -39.88
C VAL A 7 28.54 -10.49 -38.49
N TYR A 8 29.36 -9.47 -38.16
CA TYR A 8 29.36 -8.83 -36.84
C TYR A 8 28.17 -7.88 -36.63
N THR A 9 27.73 -7.17 -37.68
CA THR A 9 26.57 -6.27 -37.59
C THR A 9 25.27 -7.05 -37.39
N SER A 10 25.13 -8.22 -38.01
CA SER A 10 23.97 -9.10 -37.83
C SER A 10 23.89 -9.68 -36.41
N PHE A 11 25.03 -10.05 -35.81
CA PHE A 11 25.07 -10.61 -34.46
C PHE A 11 24.76 -9.58 -33.35
N ILE A 12 25.19 -8.33 -33.53
CA ILE A 12 24.93 -7.23 -32.58
C ILE A 12 23.45 -6.82 -32.59
N VAL A 13 22.80 -6.82 -33.76
CA VAL A 13 21.36 -6.51 -33.88
C VAL A 13 20.51 -7.61 -33.23
N VAL A 14 20.89 -8.89 -33.37
CA VAL A 14 20.23 -10.02 -32.69
C VAL A 14 20.43 -9.98 -31.17
N LEU A 15 21.63 -9.60 -30.68
CA LEU A 15 21.91 -9.43 -29.25
C LEU A 15 21.14 -8.26 -28.62
N LEU A 16 20.95 -7.15 -29.37
CA LEU A 16 20.12 -6.02 -28.97
C LEU A 16 18.61 -6.34 -29.03
N LEU A 17 18.17 -7.17 -29.98
CA LEU A 17 16.79 -7.68 -30.03
C LEU A 17 16.47 -8.67 -28.90
N LEU A 18 17.45 -9.47 -28.45
CA LEU A 18 17.30 -10.38 -27.31
C LEU A 18 17.24 -9.66 -25.95
N LEU A 19 17.83 -8.46 -25.83
CA LEU A 19 17.70 -7.60 -24.64
C LEU A 19 16.35 -6.85 -24.58
N CYS A 20 15.62 -6.79 -25.69
CA CYS A 20 14.29 -6.16 -25.79
C CYS A 20 13.12 -7.13 -25.51
N ILE A 21 13.38 -8.38 -25.10
CA ILE A 21 12.34 -9.22 -24.48
C ILE A 21 12.11 -8.68 -23.07
N ASN A 22 11.42 -7.55 -23.05
CA ASN A 22 10.85 -6.91 -21.90
C ASN A 22 10.18 -7.97 -21.04
N ARG A 23 10.66 -8.09 -19.80
CA ARG A 23 9.84 -8.57 -18.69
C ARG A 23 8.61 -7.66 -18.63
N ALA A 24 7.54 -8.05 -19.32
CA ALA A 24 6.20 -7.71 -18.88
C ALA A 24 6.08 -8.32 -17.47
N ALA A 25 6.41 -7.52 -16.46
CA ALA A 25 6.22 -7.90 -15.07
C ALA A 25 4.71 -8.07 -14.89
N THR A 26 4.25 -9.32 -14.95
CA THR A 26 2.85 -9.66 -14.73
C THR A 26 2.46 -9.14 -13.35
N SER A 27 1.63 -8.10 -13.32
CA SER A 27 1.12 -7.45 -12.11
C SER A 27 -0.03 -8.24 -11.48
N ALA A 28 -0.76 -9.02 -12.28
CA ALA A 28 -1.91 -9.81 -11.85
C ALA A 28 -1.60 -10.84 -10.74
N PRO A 29 -0.49 -11.61 -10.78
CA PRO A 29 -0.13 -12.50 -9.66
C PRO A 29 0.15 -11.75 -8.35
N VAL A 30 0.77 -10.56 -8.43
CA VAL A 30 1.15 -9.80 -7.23
C VAL A 30 -0.06 -9.15 -6.57
N GLU A 31 -0.98 -8.62 -7.37
CA GLU A 31 -2.21 -8.02 -6.82
C GLU A 31 -3.08 -9.08 -6.13
N ALA A 32 -3.12 -10.31 -6.65
CA ALA A 32 -3.79 -11.43 -5.98
C ALA A 32 -3.13 -11.77 -4.63
N GLU A 33 -1.80 -11.82 -4.56
CA GLU A 33 -1.06 -12.03 -3.31
C GLU A 33 -1.31 -10.90 -2.30
N LEU A 34 -1.27 -9.64 -2.74
CA LEU A 34 -1.59 -8.48 -1.90
C LEU A 34 -3.03 -8.51 -1.41
N LYS A 35 -4.00 -8.84 -2.27
CA LYS A 35 -5.42 -8.99 -1.89
C LYS A 35 -5.59 -10.07 -0.82
N SER A 36 -4.92 -11.21 -0.97
CA SER A 36 -4.90 -12.27 0.07
C SER A 36 -4.28 -11.76 1.39
N ALA A 37 -3.17 -11.03 1.31
CA ALA A 37 -2.51 -10.47 2.49
C ALA A 37 -3.37 -9.41 3.20
N ARG A 38 -4.08 -8.56 2.47
CA ARG A 38 -5.07 -7.62 3.02
C ARG A 38 -6.19 -8.36 3.75
N LYS A 39 -6.70 -9.46 3.20
CA LYS A 39 -7.72 -10.28 3.89
C LYS A 39 -7.20 -10.79 5.24
N GLN A 40 -5.95 -11.27 5.29
CA GLN A 40 -5.32 -11.68 6.56
C GLN A 40 -5.11 -10.52 7.53
N PHE A 41 -4.73 -9.34 7.01
CA PHE A 41 -4.63 -8.12 7.81
C PHE A 41 -5.98 -7.76 8.48
N TYR A 42 -7.06 -7.72 7.71
CA TYR A 42 -8.40 -7.41 8.25
C TYR A 42 -8.88 -8.47 9.25
N ALA A 43 -8.55 -9.75 9.01
CA ALA A 43 -8.81 -10.80 10.00
C ALA A 43 -8.03 -10.56 11.31
N ALA A 44 -6.78 -10.09 11.22
CA ALA A 44 -5.96 -9.80 12.39
C ALA A 44 -6.49 -8.66 13.26
N ILE A 45 -7.14 -7.65 12.67
CA ILE A 45 -7.81 -6.56 13.43
C ILE A 45 -8.83 -7.10 14.43
N LYS A 46 -9.50 -8.22 14.08
CA LYS A 46 -10.53 -8.89 14.87
C LYS A 46 -9.94 -9.99 15.77
N ASP A 47 -8.94 -10.72 15.29
CA ASP A 47 -8.38 -11.90 15.94
C ASP A 47 -6.84 -11.81 16.07
N LYS A 48 -6.36 -11.65 17.31
CA LYS A 48 -4.93 -11.52 17.63
C LYS A 48 -4.08 -12.70 17.14
N THR A 49 -4.67 -13.90 17.00
CA THR A 49 -3.94 -15.10 16.55
C THR A 49 -3.50 -15.00 15.10
N ARG A 50 -4.14 -14.12 14.31
CA ARG A 50 -3.82 -13.88 12.90
C ARG A 50 -2.68 -12.88 12.67
N ILE A 51 -2.20 -12.20 13.71
CA ILE A 51 -1.15 -11.17 13.60
C ILE A 51 0.15 -11.76 13.04
N GLU A 52 0.70 -12.80 13.65
CA GLU A 52 1.97 -13.39 13.18
C GLU A 52 1.88 -14.04 11.79
N PRO A 53 0.82 -14.82 11.47
CA PRO A 53 0.59 -15.29 10.10
C PRO A 53 0.56 -14.16 9.07
N ALA A 54 -0.15 -13.06 9.35
CA ALA A 54 -0.21 -11.92 8.45
C ALA A 54 1.17 -11.24 8.28
N ILE A 55 1.93 -11.05 9.36
CA ILE A 55 3.30 -10.53 9.30
C ILE A 55 4.18 -11.42 8.42
N LYS A 56 4.11 -12.75 8.58
CA LYS A 56 4.89 -13.70 7.77
C LYS A 56 4.56 -13.56 6.27
N LEU A 57 3.29 -13.40 5.94
CA LEU A 57 2.84 -13.22 4.56
C LEU A 57 3.37 -11.92 3.95
N PHE A 58 3.26 -10.79 4.65
CA PHE A 58 3.84 -9.52 4.17
C PHE A 58 5.37 -9.56 4.04
N LYS A 59 6.08 -10.26 4.95
CA LYS A 59 7.53 -10.49 4.82
C LYS A 59 7.87 -11.34 3.58
N GLN A 60 7.04 -12.31 3.23
CA GLN A 60 7.22 -13.10 2.02
C GLN A 60 7.03 -12.24 0.76
N ILE A 61 5.96 -11.45 0.70
CA ILE A 61 5.72 -10.52 -0.42
C ILE A 61 6.89 -9.54 -0.56
N ALA A 62 7.36 -8.94 0.54
CA ALA A 62 8.50 -8.01 0.53
C ALA A 62 9.78 -8.63 -0.06
N ARG A 63 10.05 -9.91 0.25
CA ARG A 63 11.21 -10.65 -0.28
C ARG A 63 11.06 -10.99 -1.76
N MET A 64 9.89 -11.47 -2.15
CA MET A 64 9.62 -11.89 -3.53
C MET A 64 9.43 -10.71 -4.48
N LYS A 65 8.94 -9.57 -3.97
CA LYS A 65 8.54 -8.40 -4.75
C LYS A 65 9.06 -7.11 -4.08
N PRO A 66 10.37 -6.79 -4.22
CA PRO A 66 11.00 -5.65 -3.54
C PRO A 66 10.34 -4.30 -3.80
N ARG A 67 9.69 -4.11 -4.95
CA ARG A 67 8.90 -2.90 -5.26
C ARG A 67 7.83 -2.58 -4.20
N TYR A 68 7.27 -3.60 -3.54
CA TYR A 68 6.25 -3.44 -2.51
C TYR A 68 6.83 -3.46 -1.09
N ALA A 69 8.15 -3.43 -0.92
CA ALA A 69 8.80 -3.50 0.38
C ALA A 69 8.38 -2.35 1.33
N GLY A 70 8.13 -1.15 0.80
CA GLY A 70 7.59 -0.03 1.59
C GLY A 70 6.18 -0.29 2.11
N ARG A 71 5.24 -0.57 1.20
CA ARG A 71 3.83 -0.89 1.50
C ARG A 71 3.69 -2.06 2.48
N THR A 72 4.36 -3.17 2.20
CA THR A 72 4.35 -4.37 3.06
C THR A 72 4.93 -4.08 4.45
N GLN A 73 5.97 -3.23 4.54
CA GLN A 73 6.52 -2.81 5.82
C GLN A 73 5.55 -1.96 6.63
N VAL A 74 4.77 -1.07 5.98
CA VAL A 74 3.70 -0.34 6.66
C VAL A 74 2.64 -1.28 7.23
N TYR A 75 2.19 -2.28 6.47
CA TYR A 75 1.28 -3.31 6.99
C TYR A 75 1.86 -4.08 8.17
N ILE A 76 3.15 -4.47 8.11
CA ILE A 76 3.83 -5.13 9.23
C ILE A 76 3.84 -4.22 10.46
N GLY A 77 4.12 -2.94 10.29
CA GLY A 77 4.12 -1.98 11.39
C GLY A 77 2.72 -1.81 12.00
N ALA A 78 1.67 -1.73 11.20
CA ALA A 78 0.29 -1.70 11.68
C ALA A 78 -0.07 -2.97 12.48
N LEU A 79 0.32 -4.16 12.00
CA LEU A 79 0.13 -5.43 12.71
C LEU A 79 0.92 -5.48 14.04
N VAL A 80 2.13 -4.90 14.07
CA VAL A 80 2.91 -4.78 15.31
C VAL A 80 2.27 -3.79 16.28
N ALA A 81 1.73 -2.67 15.80
CA ALA A 81 1.00 -1.73 16.63
C ALA A 81 -0.27 -2.37 17.22
N LEU A 82 -0.95 -3.22 16.44
CA LEU A 82 -2.15 -3.94 16.85
C LEU A 82 -1.90 -4.90 18.03
N LYS A 83 -0.68 -5.41 18.22
CA LYS A 83 -0.31 -6.14 19.44
C LYS A 83 -0.55 -5.32 20.71
N GLY A 84 -0.43 -3.99 20.60
CA GLY A 84 -0.73 -3.07 21.70
C GLY A 84 -2.20 -3.08 22.11
N LYS A 85 -3.14 -3.20 21.15
CA LYS A 85 -4.57 -3.36 21.45
C LYS A 85 -4.83 -4.57 22.36
N HIS A 86 -4.14 -5.68 22.09
CA HIS A 86 -4.31 -6.96 22.78
C HIS A 86 -3.41 -7.14 24.03
N ALA A 87 -2.47 -6.24 24.28
CA ALA A 87 -1.61 -6.32 25.46
C ALA A 87 -2.39 -5.95 26.72
N PHE A 88 -2.16 -6.68 27.82
CA PHE A 88 -2.82 -6.46 29.11
C PHE A 88 -2.29 -5.19 29.81
N PHE A 89 -0.97 -5.07 29.94
CA PHE A 89 -0.34 -3.99 30.69
C PHE A 89 -0.12 -2.71 29.86
N PRO A 90 -0.38 -1.50 30.42
CA PRO A 90 -0.23 -0.23 29.71
C PRO A 90 1.15 -0.01 29.08
N HIS A 91 2.23 -0.34 29.78
CA HIS A 91 3.59 -0.21 29.25
C HIS A 91 3.79 -1.08 27.99
N ALA A 92 3.26 -2.30 27.99
CA ALA A 92 3.33 -3.17 26.82
C ALA A 92 2.49 -2.63 25.65
N LYS A 93 1.30 -2.04 25.92
CA LYS A 93 0.49 -1.36 24.89
C LYS A 93 1.30 -0.26 24.20
N LEU A 94 1.87 0.64 25.00
CA LEU A 94 2.70 1.75 24.50
C LEU A 94 3.91 1.27 23.71
N LYS A 95 4.63 0.26 24.23
CA LYS A 95 5.81 -0.32 23.57
C LYS A 95 5.46 -0.87 22.19
N TRP A 96 4.41 -1.66 22.07
CA TRP A 96 4.00 -2.26 20.80
C TRP A 96 3.51 -1.23 19.80
N THR A 97 2.68 -0.28 20.25
CA THR A 97 2.19 0.80 19.39
C THR A 97 3.34 1.65 18.86
N LYS A 98 4.25 2.14 19.72
CA LYS A 98 5.42 2.92 19.30
C LYS A 98 6.33 2.15 18.35
N ARG A 99 6.56 0.87 18.61
CA ARG A 99 7.34 0.00 17.73
C ARG A 99 6.69 -0.15 16.36
N GLY A 100 5.37 -0.36 16.33
CA GLY A 100 4.62 -0.47 15.08
C GLY A 100 4.70 0.81 14.25
N LEU A 101 4.46 1.96 14.87
CA LEU A 101 4.60 3.27 14.23
C LEU A 101 5.98 3.50 13.63
N ALA A 102 7.06 3.23 14.37
CA ALA A 102 8.42 3.36 13.84
C ALA A 102 8.69 2.46 12.62
N ILE A 103 8.09 1.26 12.57
CA ILE A 103 8.19 0.37 11.41
C ILE A 103 7.45 0.99 10.22
N MET A 104 6.26 1.56 10.44
CA MET A 104 5.46 2.22 9.40
C MET A 104 6.16 3.45 8.84
N ASP A 105 6.70 4.30 9.71
CA ASP A 105 7.47 5.49 9.33
C ASP A 105 8.63 5.11 8.40
N ASN A 106 9.35 4.02 8.73
CA ASN A 106 10.42 3.49 7.88
C ASN A 106 9.90 2.83 6.59
N GLY A 107 8.68 2.31 6.57
CA GLY A 107 8.03 1.78 5.38
C GLY A 107 7.68 2.89 4.38
N LEU A 108 7.10 4.00 4.87
CA LEU A 108 6.77 5.17 4.05
C LEU A 108 8.01 5.83 3.45
N LYS A 109 9.13 5.88 4.18
CA LYS A 109 10.40 6.40 3.62
C LYS A 109 10.85 5.67 2.34
N LYS A 110 10.44 4.40 2.13
CA LYS A 110 10.80 3.63 0.94
C LYS A 110 9.96 3.97 -0.27
N ASN A 111 8.70 4.34 -0.06
CA ASN A 111 7.81 4.81 -1.11
C ASN A 111 6.78 5.78 -0.50
N PRO A 112 7.09 7.08 -0.45
CA PRO A 112 6.30 8.06 0.28
C PRO A 112 4.98 8.43 -0.43
N THR A 113 4.78 8.00 -1.68
CA THR A 113 3.60 8.33 -2.49
C THR A 113 2.68 7.12 -2.73
N ASP A 114 2.97 5.97 -2.12
CA ASP A 114 2.14 4.78 -2.24
C ASP A 114 0.79 5.00 -1.53
N LEU A 115 -0.30 5.08 -2.31
CA LEU A 115 -1.63 5.41 -1.79
C LEU A 115 -2.08 4.46 -0.67
N GLU A 116 -1.81 3.16 -0.83
CA GLU A 116 -2.21 2.13 0.11
C GLU A 116 -1.37 2.21 1.40
N ALA A 117 -0.05 2.40 1.28
CA ALA A 117 0.82 2.58 2.43
C ALA A 117 0.45 3.85 3.22
N LEU A 118 0.24 4.98 2.54
CA LEU A 118 -0.24 6.22 3.16
C LEU A 118 -1.59 6.01 3.84
N PHE A 119 -2.51 5.27 3.22
CA PHE A 119 -3.82 5.01 3.81
C PHE A 119 -3.73 4.20 5.10
N ILE A 120 -2.95 3.11 5.12
CA ILE A 120 -2.76 2.29 6.32
C ILE A 120 -2.04 3.09 7.42
N HIS A 121 -1.07 3.91 7.05
CA HIS A 121 -0.39 4.77 8.01
C HIS A 121 -1.28 5.86 8.59
N GLY A 122 -1.94 6.63 7.72
CA GLY A 122 -2.84 7.71 8.11
C GLY A 122 -4.01 7.22 8.96
N THR A 123 -4.69 6.13 8.57
CA THR A 123 -5.81 5.58 9.35
C THR A 123 -5.36 5.03 10.71
N THR A 124 -4.19 4.38 10.77
CA THR A 124 -3.62 3.94 12.05
C THR A 124 -3.34 5.14 12.95
N CYS A 125 -2.74 6.20 12.43
CA CYS A 125 -2.44 7.43 13.17
C CYS A 125 -3.71 8.16 13.63
N TYR A 126 -4.73 8.21 12.78
CA TYR A 126 -6.02 8.86 13.05
C TYR A 126 -6.74 8.25 14.25
N TYR A 127 -6.75 6.92 14.36
CA TYR A 127 -7.41 6.22 15.47
C TYR A 127 -6.58 6.14 16.75
N LEU A 128 -5.36 6.71 16.78
CA LEU A 128 -4.56 6.70 18.00
C LEU A 128 -5.02 7.78 19.00
N PRO A 129 -4.93 7.48 20.30
CA PRO A 129 -5.13 8.50 21.33
C PRO A 129 -4.21 9.72 21.17
N PHE A 130 -4.70 10.90 21.54
CA PHE A 130 -4.01 12.19 21.36
C PHE A 130 -2.58 12.22 21.93
N PHE A 131 -2.32 11.50 23.03
CA PHE A 131 -0.99 11.47 23.68
C PHE A 131 0.10 10.77 22.84
N PHE A 132 -0.25 10.09 21.75
CA PHE A 132 0.73 9.62 20.76
C PHE A 132 1.21 10.72 19.81
N ARG A 133 0.49 11.86 19.73
CA ARG A 133 0.83 13.03 18.91
C ARG A 133 1.00 12.70 17.42
N ARG A 134 0.07 11.92 16.86
CA ARG A 134 0.09 11.43 15.46
C ARG A 134 -1.05 12.00 14.58
N SER A 135 -1.84 12.93 15.10
CA SER A 135 -2.92 13.57 14.33
C SER A 135 -2.40 14.28 13.08
N ASP A 136 -1.28 14.99 13.21
CA ASP A 136 -0.66 15.73 12.10
C ASP A 136 -0.12 14.79 11.03
N ASP A 137 0.37 13.61 11.44
CA ASP A 137 0.78 12.57 10.51
C ASP A 137 -0.39 12.03 9.71
N ALA A 138 -1.54 11.80 10.35
CA ALA A 138 -2.75 11.36 9.66
C ALA A 138 -3.20 12.39 8.62
N GLN A 139 -3.28 13.67 9.00
CA GLN A 139 -3.69 14.73 8.07
C GLN A 139 -2.69 14.93 6.94
N ARG A 140 -1.37 14.84 7.20
CA ARG A 140 -0.35 14.88 6.15
C ARG A 140 -0.55 13.76 5.15
N ASP A 141 -0.76 12.54 5.61
CA ASP A 141 -0.93 11.38 4.74
C ASP A 141 -2.21 11.49 3.91
N PHE A 142 -3.32 11.94 4.50
CA PHE A 142 -4.57 12.17 3.77
C PHE A 142 -4.40 13.22 2.68
N LYS A 143 -3.69 14.32 2.96
CA LYS A 143 -3.35 15.35 1.96
C LYS A 143 -2.50 14.77 0.83
N GLU A 144 -1.51 13.93 1.15
CA GLU A 144 -0.66 13.31 0.13
C GLU A 144 -1.45 12.31 -0.73
N ILE A 145 -2.32 11.50 -0.14
CA ILE A 145 -3.21 10.60 -0.90
C ILE A 145 -4.04 11.39 -1.92
N ILE A 146 -4.68 12.49 -1.50
CA ILE A 146 -5.52 13.32 -2.37
C ILE A 146 -4.70 13.96 -3.50
N LYS A 147 -3.46 14.33 -3.23
CA LYS A 147 -2.54 14.88 -4.23
C LYS A 147 -2.15 13.83 -5.28
N GLN A 148 -1.92 12.59 -4.84
CA GLN A 148 -1.45 11.50 -5.71
C GLN A 148 -2.59 10.80 -6.48
N MET A 149 -3.82 10.82 -5.97
CA MET A 149 -4.98 10.14 -6.57
C MET A 149 -5.18 10.39 -8.08
N PRO A 150 -5.15 11.65 -8.59
CA PRO A 150 -5.35 11.90 -10.02
C PRO A 150 -4.34 11.19 -10.91
N LEU A 151 -3.13 10.94 -10.40
CA LEU A 151 -2.03 10.33 -11.13
C LEU A 151 -2.07 8.81 -11.02
N GLU A 152 -2.33 8.28 -9.82
CA GLU A 152 -2.05 6.89 -9.49
C GLU A 152 -3.31 6.00 -9.44
N VAL A 153 -4.52 6.56 -9.43
CA VAL A 153 -5.77 5.82 -9.16
C VAL A 153 -5.99 4.59 -10.04
N HIS A 154 -5.56 4.66 -11.30
CA HIS A 154 -5.75 3.58 -12.28
C HIS A 154 -4.81 2.39 -12.06
N THR A 155 -3.84 2.50 -11.15
CA THR A 155 -2.86 1.44 -10.85
C THR A 155 -3.29 0.53 -9.69
N TYR A 156 -4.40 0.84 -9.02
CA TYR A 156 -4.91 0.11 -7.86
C TYR A 156 -6.26 -0.56 -8.16
N ASP A 157 -6.61 -1.56 -7.35
CA ASP A 157 -7.96 -2.14 -7.36
C ASP A 157 -9.02 -1.05 -7.10
N PRO A 158 -10.05 -0.89 -7.97
CA PRO A 158 -11.07 0.13 -7.80
C PRO A 158 -11.79 0.09 -6.45
N ASN A 159 -12.00 -1.09 -5.87
CA ASN A 159 -12.64 -1.24 -4.57
C ASN A 159 -11.77 -0.67 -3.44
N LEU A 160 -10.45 -0.87 -3.53
CA LEU A 160 -9.52 -0.27 -2.59
C LEU A 160 -9.62 1.26 -2.66
N ILE A 161 -9.62 1.83 -3.86
CA ILE A 161 -9.75 3.27 -4.04
C ILE A 161 -11.09 3.77 -3.48
N ILE A 162 -12.21 3.11 -3.80
CA ILE A 162 -13.53 3.49 -3.27
C ILE A 162 -13.51 3.53 -1.73
N HIS A 163 -12.89 2.54 -1.08
CA HIS A 163 -12.77 2.53 0.38
C HIS A 163 -11.90 3.67 0.91
N ILE A 164 -10.76 3.95 0.27
CA ILE A 164 -9.91 5.09 0.64
C ILE A 164 -10.69 6.40 0.50
N VAL A 165 -11.37 6.61 -0.63
CA VAL A 165 -12.15 7.82 -0.89
C VAL A 165 -13.29 7.98 0.11
N ALA A 166 -14.03 6.91 0.41
CA ALA A 166 -15.11 6.93 1.39
C ALA A 166 -14.59 7.34 2.77
N PHE A 167 -13.48 6.76 3.22
CA PHE A 167 -12.86 7.12 4.48
C PHE A 167 -12.43 8.59 4.53
N LEU A 168 -11.77 9.08 3.47
CA LEU A 168 -11.31 10.47 3.40
C LEU A 168 -12.47 11.47 3.42
N LEU A 169 -13.56 11.18 2.70
CA LEU A 169 -14.75 12.04 2.69
C LEU A 169 -15.42 12.18 4.06
N GLU A 170 -15.29 11.15 4.90
CA GLU A 170 -15.87 11.10 6.24
C GLU A 170 -14.94 11.69 7.31
N ASN A 171 -13.63 11.47 7.20
CA ASN A 171 -12.69 11.68 8.31
C ASN A 171 -11.60 12.73 8.06
N ALA A 172 -11.32 13.10 6.80
CA ALA A 172 -10.25 14.04 6.49
C ALA A 172 -10.74 15.49 6.49
N GLU A 173 -9.85 16.43 6.82
CA GLU A 173 -10.12 17.86 6.67
C GLU A 173 -9.95 18.26 5.20
N LEU A 174 -11.07 18.53 4.52
CA LEU A 174 -11.09 18.74 3.07
C LEU A 174 -11.59 20.14 2.69
N ALA A 175 -10.87 20.79 1.77
CA ALA A 175 -11.40 21.94 1.04
C ALA A 175 -12.55 21.49 0.11
N SER A 176 -13.51 22.38 -0.15
CA SER A 176 -14.73 22.08 -0.92
C SER A 176 -14.41 21.49 -2.31
N ASN A 177 -13.42 22.03 -3.01
CA ASN A 177 -13.01 21.52 -4.32
C ASN A 177 -12.47 20.08 -4.28
N LYS A 178 -11.71 19.72 -3.23
CA LYS A 178 -11.21 18.36 -3.03
C LYS A 178 -12.34 17.40 -2.69
N LYS A 179 -13.31 17.85 -1.88
CA LYS A 179 -14.52 17.06 -1.56
C LYS A 179 -15.32 16.75 -2.84
N THR A 180 -15.58 17.74 -3.68
CA THR A 180 -16.27 17.55 -4.97
C THR A 180 -15.53 16.58 -5.88
N TYR A 181 -14.20 16.73 -6.01
CA TYR A 181 -13.37 15.80 -6.78
C TYR A 181 -13.50 14.35 -6.29
N LEU A 182 -13.37 14.14 -4.98
CA LEU A 182 -13.46 12.80 -4.38
C LEU A 182 -14.85 12.19 -4.55
N GLN A 183 -15.92 12.98 -4.41
CA GLN A 183 -17.29 12.52 -4.66
C GLN A 183 -17.49 12.07 -6.11
N ALA A 184 -17.07 12.88 -7.07
CA ALA A 184 -17.15 12.55 -8.50
C ALA A 184 -16.32 11.28 -8.83
N LEU A 185 -15.13 11.16 -8.26
CA LEU A 185 -14.29 9.98 -8.42
C LEU A 185 -14.96 8.72 -7.87
N LYS A 186 -15.53 8.78 -6.66
CA LYS A 186 -16.24 7.66 -6.04
C LYS A 186 -17.40 7.20 -6.92
N SER A 187 -18.27 8.12 -7.34
CA SER A 187 -19.42 7.80 -8.19
C SER A 187 -19.01 7.18 -9.53
N LYS A 188 -17.95 7.72 -10.17
CA LYS A 188 -17.41 7.14 -11.40
C LYS A 188 -16.95 5.69 -11.22
N LEU A 189 -16.22 5.40 -10.14
CA LEU A 189 -15.71 4.05 -9.87
C LEU A 189 -16.83 3.08 -9.48
N GLU A 190 -17.86 3.53 -8.76
CA GLU A 190 -19.02 2.71 -8.41
C GLU A 190 -19.85 2.33 -9.65
N LEU A 191 -20.02 3.24 -10.61
CA LEU A 191 -20.69 2.95 -11.89
C LEU A 191 -19.93 1.95 -12.76
N GLN A 192 -18.60 1.87 -12.58
CA GLN A 192 -17.72 0.98 -13.34
C GLN A 192 -17.56 -0.40 -12.68
N ARG A 193 -18.15 -0.63 -11.49
CA ARG A 193 -18.11 -1.94 -10.84
C ARG A 193 -18.91 -2.96 -11.66
N PRO A 194 -18.33 -4.11 -12.05
CA PRO A 194 -19.13 -5.21 -12.53
C PRO A 194 -20.09 -5.66 -11.41
N ILE A 195 -21.34 -5.97 -11.78
CA ILE A 195 -22.38 -6.49 -10.88
C ILE A 195 -22.03 -7.94 -10.50
N VAL A 196 -20.94 -8.16 -9.77
CA VAL A 196 -20.54 -9.48 -9.29
C VAL A 196 -19.87 -9.31 -7.93
N ASP A 197 -20.41 -10.02 -6.94
CA ASP A 197 -19.99 -10.17 -5.53
C ASP A 197 -20.53 -9.15 -4.51
N GLN A 198 -21.76 -9.41 -4.04
CA GLN A 198 -22.16 -9.22 -2.65
C GLN A 198 -21.76 -10.45 -1.82
#